data_AF-A0A9C9GC09-F1
#
_entry.id   AF-A0A9C9GC09-F1
#
_cell.length_a   1.000
_cell.length_b   1.000
_cell.length_c   1.000
_cell.angle_alpha   90.00
_cell.angle_beta   90.00
_cell.angle_gamma   90.00
#
_symmetry.space_group_name_H-M   'P 1'
#
loop_
_entity.id
_entity.type
_entity.pdbx_description
1 polymer ?
#
loop_
_entity_poly.entity_id
_entity_poly.type
_entity_poly.pdbx_seq_one_letter_code
_entity_poly.pdbx_strand_id
1 'polypeptide(L)' 'MPTYEYLCRDCGKIIEVRASLAEKEKGLEQACPECGSKNMIQYFGNTIVIASTHLH' A
#
# COMPACT_ATOMS: atom_id res chain seq x y z
N MET A 1 0.13 14.93 4.02
CA MET A 1 0.77 13.79 3.32
C MET A 1 -0.18 12.62 3.38
N PRO A 2 -0.47 11.94 2.25
CA PRO A 2 -1.33 10.75 2.27
C PRO A 2 -0.67 9.60 3.03
N THR A 3 -1.50 8.77 3.67
CA THR A 3 -1.06 7.55 4.35
C THR A 3 -1.49 6.36 3.50
N TYR A 4 -0.57 5.43 3.27
CA TYR A 4 -0.81 4.21 2.50
C TYR A 4 -0.61 3.00 3.40
N GLU A 5 -1.50 2.04 3.33
CA GLU A 5 -1.36 0.79 4.06
C GLU A 5 -0.62 -0.23 3.20
N TYR A 6 0.30 -0.99 3.81
CA TYR A 6 1.03 -2.06 3.17
C TYR A 6 0.94 -3.34 4.00
N LEU A 7 0.60 -4.45 3.35
CA LEU A 7 0.56 -5.78 3.95
C LEU A 7 1.84 -6.54 3.57
N CYS A 8 2.54 -7.05 4.58
CA CYS A 8 3.62 -8.01 4.38
C CYS A 8 3.04 -9.39 4.07
N ARG A 9 3.43 -9.99 2.93
CA ARG A 9 2.96 -11.33 2.55
C ARG A 9 3.59 -12.47 3.36
N ASP A 10 4.72 -12.23 4.02
CA ASP A 10 5.41 -13.26 4.79
C ASP A 10 4.91 -13.37 6.23
N CYS A 11 4.74 -12.23 6.92
CA CYS A 11 4.29 -12.24 8.32
C CYS A 11 2.82 -11.81 8.51
N GLY A 12 2.16 -11.32 7.46
CA GLY A 12 0.75 -10.90 7.50
C GLY A 12 0.51 -9.57 8.23
N LYS A 13 1.56 -8.81 8.56
CA LYS A 13 1.44 -7.53 9.26
C LYS A 13 1.11 -6.39 8.30
N ILE A 14 0.17 -5.55 8.71
CA ILE A 14 -0.20 -4.31 8.02
C ILE A 14 0.57 -3.16 8.66
N ILE A 15 1.22 -2.34 7.85
CA ILE A 15 1.91 -1.12 8.28
C ILE A 15 1.35 0.09 7.54
N GLU A 16 1.37 1.24 8.22
CA GLU A 16 0.95 2.52 7.67
C GLU A 16 2.17 3.36 7.28
N VAL A 17 2.19 3.81 6.03
CA VAL A 17 3.35 4.45 5.42
C VAL A 17 2.91 5.81 4.92
N ARG A 18 3.45 6.86 5.55
CA ARG A 18 3.23 8.24 5.11
C ARG A 18 4.23 8.55 4.02
N ALA A 19 3.74 8.68 2.80
CA ALA A 19 4.57 8.98 1.64
C ALA A 19 3.86 9.99 0.74
N SER A 20 4.62 10.82 0.05
CA SER A 20 4.09 11.71 -0.99
C SER A 20 3.73 10.89 -2.23
N LEU A 21 2.86 11.43 -3.09
CA LEU A 21 2.49 10.76 -4.35
C LEU A 21 3.74 10.47 -5.22
N ALA A 22 4.66 11.43 -5.29
CA ALA A 22 5.92 11.27 -6.03
C ALA A 22 6.83 10.15 -5.48
N GLU A 23 6.78 9.87 -4.18
CA GLU A 23 7.54 8.77 -3.56
C GLU A 23 6.88 7.42 -3.88
N LYS A 24 5.55 7.37 -3.88
CA LYS A 24 4.80 6.19 -4.33
C LYS A 24 5.08 5.86 -5.78
N GLU A 25 5.05 6.85 -6.67
CA GLU A 25 5.30 6.67 -8.12
C GLU A 25 6.72 6.17 -8.42
N LYS A 26 7.70 6.54 -7.59
CA LYS A 26 9.08 6.05 -7.72
C LYS A 26 9.27 4.59 -7.28
N GLY A 27 8.27 3.99 -6.64
CA GLY A 27 8.37 2.67 -6.04
C GLY A 27 8.90 2.77 -4.62
N LEU A 28 8.01 2.67 -3.63
CA LEU A 28 8.37 2.60 -2.23
C LEU A 28 9.01 1.23 -1.93
N GLU A 29 10.34 1.16 -2.04
CA GLU A 29 11.13 0.00 -1.62
C GLU A 29 11.28 -0.03 -0.11
N GLN A 30 10.24 -0.52 0.58
CA GLN A 30 10.23 -0.66 2.02
C GLN A 30 10.24 -2.13 2.44
N ALA A 31 11.09 -2.46 3.40
CA ALA A 31 11.08 -3.76 4.06
C ALA A 31 10.11 -3.74 5.24
N CYS A 32 9.52 -4.89 5.55
CA CYS A 32 8.67 -5.06 6.72
C CYS A 32 9.51 -4.82 8.00
N PRO A 33 9.12 -3.92 8.89
CA PRO A 33 9.87 -3.66 10.13
C PRO A 33 9.82 -4.84 11.11
N GLU A 34 8.85 -5.74 10.97
CA GLU A 34 8.65 -6.87 11.89
C GLU A 34 9.50 -8.10 11.52
N CYS A 35 9.63 -8.41 10.22
CA CYS A 35 10.32 -9.62 9.75
C CYS A 35 11.46 -9.35 8.76
N GLY A 36 11.63 -8.11 8.29
CA GLY A 36 12.65 -7.74 7.30
C GLY A 36 12.34 -8.14 5.86
N SER A 37 11.18 -8.75 5.58
CA SER A 37 10.80 -9.13 4.21
C SER A 37 10.57 -7.89 3.32
N LYS A 38 11.05 -7.96 2.07
CA LYS A 38 10.78 -6.95 1.03
C LYS A 38 9.47 -7.21 0.28
N ASN A 39 8.77 -8.31 0.60
CA ASN A 39 7.53 -8.71 -0.07
C ASN A 39 6.31 -7.99 0.52
N MET A 40 6.29 -6.68 0.31
CA MET A 40 5.25 -5.76 0.77
C MET A 40 4.32 -5.42 -0.39
N ILE A 41 3.01 -5.52 -0.17
CA ILE A 41 1.99 -5.12 -1.16
C ILE A 41 1.13 -4.00 -0.61
N GLN A 42 0.66 -3.12 -1.49
CA GLN A 42 -0.30 -2.10 -1.10
C GLN A 42 -1.61 -2.77 -0.67
N TYR A 43 -2.01 -2.50 0.57
CA TYR A 43 -3.27 -2.95 1.14
C TYR A 43 -4.27 -1.81 0.97
N PHE A 44 -5.31 -2.04 0.18
CA PHE A 44 -6.46 -1.14 0.15
C PHE A 44 -7.46 -1.74 1.12
N GLY A 45 -7.53 -1.20 2.34
CA GLY A 45 -8.48 -1.64 3.36
C GLY A 45 -9.93 -1.37 2.98
N ASN A 46 -10.70 -0.73 3.86
CA ASN A 46 -12.13 -0.47 3.68
C ASN A 46 -12.43 0.64 2.65
N THR A 47 -11.73 0.63 1.52
CA THR A 47 -11.91 1.62 0.45
C THR A 47 -12.98 1.13 -0.49
N ILE A 48 -14.11 1.84 -0.52
CA ILE A 48 -15.19 1.57 -1.48
C ILE A 48 -14.72 2.08 -2.85
N VAL A 49 -14.38 1.15 -3.75
CA VAL A 49 -14.06 1.45 -5.15
C VAL A 49 -15.35 1.52 -5.96
N ILE A 50 -15.86 2.74 -6.16
CA ILE A 50 -16.99 2.98 -7.06
C ILE A 50 -16.44 3.28 -8.45
N ALA A 51 -16.35 2.26 -9.30
CA ALA A 51 -15.99 2.45 -10.70
C ALA A 51 -17.26 2.88 -11.46
N SER A 52 -17.37 4.16 -11.82
CA SER A 52 -18.42 4.65 -12.72
C SER A 52 -18.08 4.19 -14.14
N THR A 53 -18.54 3.01 -14.53
CA THR A 53 -18.48 2.61 -15.93
C THR A 53 -19.51 3.46 -16.69
N HIS A 54 -19.04 4.50 -17.37
CA HIS A 54 -19.86 5.22 -18.34
C HIS A 54 -20.08 4.29 -19.53
N LEU A 55 -21.16 3.51 -19.49
CA LEU A 55 -21.62 2.72 -20.62
C LEU A 55 -22.17 3.71 -21.65
N HIS A 56 -21.39 4.00 -22.69
CA HIS A 56 -21.86 4.63 -23.93
C HIS A 56 -22.29 3.54 -24.90
#